data_AF-A0A2V9NCP6-F1
#
_entry.id   AF-A0A2V9NCP6-F1
#
_cell.length_a   1.000
_cell.length_b   1.000
_cell.length_c   1.000
_cell.angle_alpha   90.00
_cell.angle_beta   90.00
_cell.angle_gamma   90.00
#
_symmetry.space_group_name_H-M   'P 1'
#
loop_
_entity.id
_entity.type
_entity.pdbx_description
1 polymer ?
#
loop_
_entity_poly.entity_id
_entity_poly.type
_entity_poly.pdbx_seq_one_letter_code
_entity_poly.pdbx_strand_id
1 'polypeptide(L)'
;MPCFVCKAINIPGATETQVRGVNSSGEIVGFYKTTSCVETHIQFPNCPVHGFKIVNGVITKLLVPHSTWTDIMGVNDYGDLVGFAITTDTGAHGFLWKHQNTITYFNTPEAGPSSDIHTVAMSVNKALVVGGADWFFSDSSPVNGWVWANGTFGTMNPGDTVSGTCCWGVNGVSNNGFLSGQNFYHDFDSAWFKSGKDEDFYLFNSRDTVGTGVNSNGDVIGFSVASGKGFFAKQIESNEGTNDAVEVKPSFITVAFPNAKATYPFGLSDKRMIGGTYVDGNGRIHGFVATPNF
;
A
#
# COMPACT_ATOMS: atom_id res chain seq x y z
N MET A 1 -26.91 2.45 4.99
CA MET A 1 -25.59 2.81 5.55
C MET A 1 -24.59 2.81 4.40
N PRO A 2 -23.65 3.76 4.35
CA PRO A 2 -22.57 3.76 3.37
C PRO A 2 -21.83 2.42 3.41
N CYS A 3 -21.64 1.75 2.28
CA CYS A 3 -20.84 0.55 2.22
C CYS A 3 -20.11 0.40 0.87
N PHE A 4 -19.28 -0.63 0.78
CA PHE A 4 -18.56 -0.96 -0.43
C PHE A 4 -19.12 -2.26 -1.03
N VAL A 5 -19.25 -2.28 -2.35
CA VAL A 5 -19.59 -3.49 -3.11
C VAL A 5 -18.29 -4.15 -3.54
N CYS A 6 -17.99 -5.30 -2.96
CA CYS A 6 -16.76 -6.07 -3.20
C CYS A 6 -16.95 -7.10 -4.31
N LYS A 7 -15.91 -7.29 -5.13
CA LYS A 7 -15.80 -8.33 -6.15
C LYS A 7 -14.44 -9.02 -6.06
N ALA A 8 -14.44 -10.35 -6.07
CA ALA A 8 -13.21 -11.12 -6.06
C ALA A 8 -12.44 -10.98 -7.38
N ILE A 9 -11.11 -10.99 -7.28
CA ILE A 9 -10.17 -11.00 -8.39
C ILE A 9 -9.38 -12.30 -8.32
N ASN A 10 -9.47 -13.10 -9.37
CA ASN A 10 -8.81 -14.40 -9.47
C ASN A 10 -7.90 -14.42 -10.70
N ILE A 11 -6.64 -14.81 -10.51
CA ILE A 11 -5.70 -15.04 -11.61
C ILE A 11 -5.70 -16.53 -11.98
N PRO A 12 -5.94 -16.89 -13.25
CA PRO A 12 -5.91 -18.30 -13.67
C PRO A 12 -4.57 -18.99 -13.37
N GLY A 13 -4.64 -20.13 -12.69
CA GLY A 13 -3.47 -20.92 -12.29
C GLY A 13 -2.77 -20.42 -11.02
N ALA A 14 -3.28 -19.38 -10.37
CA ALA A 14 -2.74 -18.91 -9.10
C ALA A 14 -3.25 -19.75 -7.92
N THR A 15 -2.39 -19.98 -6.93
CA THR A 15 -2.77 -20.52 -5.61
C THR A 15 -3.31 -19.42 -4.70
N GLU A 16 -2.80 -18.20 -4.84
CA GLU A 16 -3.24 -17.00 -4.14
C GLU A 16 -3.10 -15.77 -5.05
N THR A 17 -3.97 -14.79 -4.86
CA THR A 17 -3.95 -13.50 -5.57
C THR A 17 -4.00 -12.38 -4.55
N GLN A 18 -3.17 -11.36 -4.72
CA GLN A 18 -3.22 -10.14 -3.91
C GLN A 18 -3.37 -8.94 -4.84
N VAL A 19 -4.41 -8.13 -4.63
CA VAL A 19 -4.57 -6.85 -5.32
C VAL A 19 -3.95 -5.79 -4.43
N ARG A 20 -3.05 -4.98 -4.99
CA ARG A 20 -2.33 -3.94 -4.25
C ARG A 20 -2.69 -2.53 -4.72
N GLY A 21 -2.99 -2.35 -6.00
CA GLY A 21 -3.31 -1.04 -6.56
C GLY A 21 -4.57 -1.03 -7.43
N VAL A 22 -5.23 0.13 -7.48
CA VAL A 22 -6.32 0.44 -8.41
C VAL A 22 -6.27 1.93 -8.78
N ASN A 23 -6.46 2.27 -10.05
CA ASN A 23 -6.53 3.67 -10.49
C ASN A 23 -7.97 4.10 -10.85
N SER A 24 -8.16 5.39 -11.15
CA SER A 24 -9.48 5.98 -11.44
C SER A 24 -10.07 5.53 -12.78
N SER A 25 -9.27 4.87 -13.62
CA SER A 25 -9.71 4.24 -14.87
C SER A 25 -10.18 2.79 -14.65
N GLY A 26 -10.03 2.26 -13.44
CA GLY A 26 -10.38 0.89 -13.10
C GLY A 26 -9.31 -0.14 -13.48
N GLU A 27 -8.08 0.29 -13.79
CA GLU A 27 -6.94 -0.61 -13.91
C GLU A 27 -6.59 -1.15 -12.51
N ILE A 28 -6.43 -2.46 -12.42
CA ILE A 28 -6.15 -3.18 -11.17
C ILE A 28 -4.77 -3.81 -11.30
N VAL A 29 -3.95 -3.69 -10.26
CA VAL A 29 -2.60 -4.29 -10.24
C VAL A 29 -2.35 -5.04 -8.95
N GLY A 30 -1.40 -5.95 -9.00
CA GLY A 30 -1.01 -6.75 -7.86
C GLY A 30 -0.06 -7.85 -8.27
N PHE A 31 -0.05 -8.91 -7.47
CA PHE A 31 0.76 -10.09 -7.72
C PHE A 31 0.03 -11.37 -7.33
N TYR A 32 0.54 -12.49 -7.80
CA TYR A 32 -0.03 -13.81 -7.55
C TYR A 32 1.06 -14.87 -7.35
N LYS A 33 0.71 -15.93 -6.62
CA LYS A 33 1.57 -17.09 -6.40
C LYS A 33 1.12 -18.26 -7.26
N THR A 34 2.07 -19.08 -7.71
CA THR A 34 1.79 -20.35 -8.41
C THR A 34 2.27 -21.58 -7.63
N THR A 35 2.97 -21.36 -6.52
CA THR A 35 3.51 -22.40 -5.64
C THR A 35 3.08 -22.15 -4.20
N SER A 36 3.16 -23.18 -3.37
CA SER A 36 2.88 -23.06 -1.94
C SER A 36 4.02 -22.34 -1.25
N CYS A 37 3.70 -21.22 -0.60
CA CYS A 37 4.57 -20.48 0.29
C CYS A 37 3.69 -19.77 1.31
N VAL A 38 4.12 -19.76 2.58
CA VAL A 38 3.37 -19.16 3.69
C VAL A 38 3.84 -17.72 3.84
N GLU A 39 2.96 -16.76 3.54
CA GLU A 39 3.21 -15.35 3.86
C GLU A 39 3.17 -15.20 5.38
N THR A 40 4.20 -14.60 5.96
CA THR A 40 4.21 -14.30 7.40
C THR A 40 3.58 -12.94 7.71
N HIS A 41 3.52 -12.04 6.73
CA HIS A 41 3.06 -10.66 6.90
C HIS A 41 2.18 -10.21 5.72
N ILE A 42 1.12 -9.44 5.98
CA ILE A 42 0.16 -9.01 4.95
C ILE A 42 0.59 -7.72 4.24
N GLN A 43 1.33 -6.87 4.95
CA GLN A 43 1.85 -5.58 4.50
C GLN A 43 2.92 -5.77 3.43
N PHE A 44 3.83 -6.72 3.66
CA PHE A 44 5.00 -6.97 2.83
C PHE A 44 5.08 -8.46 2.45
N PRO A 45 5.03 -8.80 1.17
CA PRO A 45 5.11 -10.18 0.73
C PRO A 45 6.54 -10.72 0.83
N ASN A 46 6.68 -11.96 1.29
CA ASN A 46 7.98 -12.64 1.42
C ASN A 46 8.03 -14.00 0.68
N CYS A 47 7.11 -14.18 -0.27
CA CYS A 47 7.04 -15.36 -1.11
C CYS A 47 7.37 -15.06 -2.58
N PRO A 48 7.85 -16.06 -3.35
CA PRO A 48 7.98 -15.94 -4.80
C PRO A 48 6.64 -15.64 -5.48
N VAL A 49 6.58 -14.53 -6.22
CA VAL A 49 5.37 -14.04 -6.87
C VAL A 49 5.62 -13.53 -8.29
N HIS A 50 4.52 -13.41 -9.02
CA HIS A 50 4.49 -12.82 -10.36
C HIS A 50 3.53 -11.63 -10.39
N GLY A 51 3.93 -10.56 -11.05
CA GLY A 51 3.11 -9.37 -11.22
C GLY A 51 1.95 -9.58 -12.19
N PHE A 52 0.88 -8.83 -12.00
CA PHE A 52 -0.21 -8.74 -12.97
C PHE A 52 -0.80 -7.34 -13.05
N LYS A 53 -1.46 -7.06 -14.17
CA LYS A 53 -2.44 -5.99 -14.29
C LYS A 53 -3.71 -6.46 -14.98
N ILE A 54 -4.82 -5.79 -14.71
CA ILE A 54 -6.11 -6.01 -15.35
C ILE A 54 -6.62 -4.68 -15.90
N VAL A 55 -6.82 -4.62 -17.21
CA VAL A 55 -7.39 -3.46 -17.91
C VAL A 55 -8.61 -3.93 -18.69
N ASN A 56 -9.78 -3.36 -18.43
CA ASN A 56 -11.04 -3.74 -19.08
C ASN A 56 -11.31 -5.26 -19.01
N GLY A 57 -10.96 -5.90 -17.89
CA GLY A 57 -11.12 -7.35 -17.68
C GLY A 57 -10.04 -8.23 -18.33
N VAL A 58 -9.09 -7.65 -19.08
CA VAL A 58 -7.98 -8.38 -19.69
C VAL A 58 -6.81 -8.47 -18.73
N ILE A 59 -6.44 -9.69 -18.35
CA ILE A 59 -5.31 -9.97 -17.47
C ILE A 59 -4.01 -9.97 -18.29
N THR A 60 -3.03 -9.17 -17.87
CA THR A 60 -1.66 -9.18 -18.39
C THR A 60 -0.71 -9.59 -17.28
N LYS A 61 0.15 -10.58 -17.54
CA LYS A 61 1.23 -10.96 -16.62
C LYS A 61 2.39 -9.99 -16.80
N LEU A 62 2.93 -9.51 -15.69
CA LEU A 62 3.99 -8.52 -15.65
C LEU A 62 5.19 -9.13 -14.95
N LEU A 63 6.32 -9.19 -15.66
CA LEU A 63 7.60 -9.64 -15.12
C LEU A 63 8.63 -8.61 -15.52
N VAL A 64 9.34 -8.09 -14.53
CA VAL A 64 10.47 -7.22 -14.81
C VAL A 64 11.62 -8.09 -15.38
N PRO A 65 12.34 -7.66 -16.42
CA PRO A 65 13.43 -8.44 -17.00
C PRO A 65 14.47 -8.88 -15.95
N HIS A 66 14.91 -10.13 -16.05
CA HIS A 66 15.90 -10.76 -15.14
C HIS A 66 15.48 -10.88 -13.67
N SER A 67 14.22 -10.59 -13.35
CA SER A 67 13.69 -10.81 -12.02
C SER A 67 13.32 -12.28 -11.80
N THR A 68 13.54 -12.75 -10.58
CA THR A 68 12.94 -13.99 -10.08
C THR A 68 11.57 -13.71 -9.49
N TRP A 69 11.39 -12.55 -8.82
CA TRP A 69 10.13 -12.10 -8.23
C TRP A 69 9.76 -10.73 -8.80
N THR A 70 8.47 -10.51 -9.09
CA THR A 70 7.96 -9.19 -9.46
C THR A 70 6.70 -8.90 -8.66
N ASP A 71 6.81 -7.94 -7.75
CA ASP A 71 5.70 -7.42 -6.96
C ASP A 71 5.25 -6.09 -7.54
N ILE A 72 4.00 -6.02 -8.04
CA ILE A 72 3.39 -4.74 -8.41
C ILE A 72 2.55 -4.25 -7.24
N MET A 73 2.97 -3.14 -6.62
CA MET A 73 2.36 -2.62 -5.40
C MET A 73 1.42 -1.45 -5.67
N GLY A 74 1.72 -0.61 -6.67
CA GLY A 74 0.96 0.61 -6.95
C GLY A 74 0.78 0.90 -8.43
N VAL A 75 -0.25 1.70 -8.75
CA VAL A 75 -0.55 2.19 -10.10
C VAL A 75 -1.14 3.59 -10.04
N ASN A 76 -0.69 4.51 -10.89
CA ASN A 76 -1.32 5.84 -11.05
C ASN A 76 -2.35 5.86 -12.20
N ASP A 77 -3.05 6.98 -12.39
CA ASP A 77 -4.06 7.13 -13.44
C ASP A 77 -3.51 7.08 -14.89
N TYR A 78 -2.19 7.22 -15.07
CA TYR A 78 -1.53 7.05 -16.38
C TYR A 78 -1.11 5.60 -16.66
N GLY A 79 -1.26 4.70 -15.68
CA GLY A 79 -0.82 3.31 -15.78
C GLY A 79 0.68 3.13 -15.51
N ASP A 80 1.33 4.12 -14.88
CA ASP A 80 2.69 3.91 -14.33
C ASP A 80 2.59 3.06 -13.07
N LEU A 81 3.50 2.10 -12.96
CA LEU A 81 3.50 1.08 -11.92
C LEU A 81 4.71 1.25 -11.01
N VAL A 82 4.54 0.90 -9.75
CA VAL A 82 5.64 0.76 -8.80
C VAL A 82 5.56 -0.54 -8.04
N GLY A 83 6.70 -0.94 -7.49
CA GLY A 83 6.81 -2.12 -6.66
C GLY A 83 8.26 -2.44 -6.40
N PHE A 84 8.54 -3.72 -6.17
CA PHE A 84 9.90 -4.21 -6.05
C PHE A 84 10.10 -5.52 -6.79
N ALA A 85 11.33 -5.81 -7.16
CA ALA A 85 11.70 -7.06 -7.81
C ALA A 85 12.95 -7.63 -7.17
N ILE A 86 13.00 -8.95 -7.03
CA ILE A 86 14.25 -9.66 -6.71
C ILE A 86 14.92 -10.02 -8.01
N THR A 87 16.15 -9.55 -8.23
CA THR A 87 16.97 -9.88 -9.39
C THR A 87 18.12 -10.82 -8.99
N THR A 88 18.82 -11.34 -10.00
CA THR A 88 19.85 -12.37 -9.81
C THR A 88 21.11 -11.91 -9.08
N ASP A 89 21.28 -10.59 -8.89
CA ASP A 89 22.37 -9.94 -8.15
C ASP A 89 22.09 -9.78 -6.65
N THR A 90 21.08 -10.50 -6.13
CA THR A 90 20.72 -10.66 -4.72
C THR A 90 20.28 -9.37 -4.03
N GLY A 91 18.97 -9.25 -3.82
CA GLY A 91 18.32 -8.11 -3.15
C GLY A 91 16.97 -7.80 -3.81
N ALA A 92 16.03 -7.26 -3.03
CA ALA A 92 14.83 -6.64 -3.58
C ALA A 92 15.12 -5.18 -3.94
N HIS A 93 14.83 -4.81 -5.17
CA HIS A 93 15.02 -3.46 -5.69
C HIS A 93 13.69 -2.78 -5.96
N GLY A 94 13.54 -1.55 -5.47
CA GLY A 94 12.42 -0.70 -5.83
C GLY A 94 12.46 -0.40 -7.33
N PHE A 95 11.29 -0.36 -7.97
CA PHE A 95 11.20 0.05 -9.36
C PHE A 95 10.04 1.01 -9.63
N LEU A 96 10.22 1.84 -10.66
CA LEU A 96 9.19 2.58 -11.37
C LEU A 96 9.13 2.04 -12.80
N TRP A 97 7.98 1.51 -13.21
CA TRP A 97 7.71 1.05 -14.56
C TRP A 97 6.70 1.97 -15.21
N LYS A 98 7.20 2.85 -16.09
CA LYS A 98 6.37 3.83 -16.77
C LYS A 98 5.51 3.18 -17.85
N HIS A 99 4.34 3.76 -18.11
CA HIS A 99 3.40 3.28 -19.13
C HIS A 99 3.98 3.26 -20.56
N GLN A 100 5.05 4.00 -20.83
CA GLN A 100 5.85 3.89 -22.06
C GLN A 100 6.82 2.69 -22.06
N ASN A 101 6.64 1.74 -21.16
CA ASN A 101 7.42 0.51 -21.02
C ASN A 101 8.90 0.73 -20.70
N THR A 102 9.20 1.76 -19.90
CA THR A 102 10.55 2.02 -19.38
C THR A 102 10.60 1.69 -17.89
N ILE A 103 11.61 0.93 -17.47
CA ILE A 103 11.79 0.52 -16.09
C ILE A 103 13.00 1.23 -15.52
N THR A 104 12.84 1.83 -14.35
CA THR A 104 13.91 2.44 -13.57
C THR A 104 13.96 1.77 -12.21
N TYR A 105 15.09 1.14 -11.91
CA TYR A 105 15.36 0.63 -10.57
C TYR A 105 15.96 1.71 -9.69
N PHE A 106 15.69 1.62 -8.39
CA PHE A 106 16.26 2.49 -7.38
C PHE A 106 16.35 1.74 -6.04
N ASN A 107 17.40 2.04 -5.28
CA ASN A 107 17.58 1.56 -3.92
C ASN A 107 17.88 2.77 -3.03
N THR A 108 17.39 2.73 -1.81
CA THR A 108 17.84 3.65 -0.77
C THR A 108 19.31 3.37 -0.44
N PRO A 109 20.02 4.32 0.21
CA PRO A 109 21.37 4.06 0.72
C PRO A 109 21.45 2.89 1.73
N GLU A 110 20.33 2.55 2.38
CA GLU A 110 20.23 1.50 3.41
C GLU A 110 20.05 0.10 2.80
N ALA A 111 19.37 -0.01 1.65
CA ALA A 111 19.24 -1.22 0.86
C ALA A 111 20.49 -1.47 0.00
N GLY A 112 21.62 -1.75 0.65
CA GLY A 112 22.88 -2.10 0.00
C GLY A 112 22.97 -3.58 -0.41
N PRO A 113 23.93 -3.95 -1.28
CA PRO A 113 24.09 -5.32 -1.80
C PRO A 113 24.49 -6.38 -0.75
N SER A 114 24.77 -5.96 0.49
CA SER A 114 25.08 -6.84 1.62
C SER A 114 24.13 -6.61 2.80
N SER A 115 22.96 -6.03 2.54
CA SER A 115 21.93 -5.68 3.51
C SER A 115 20.72 -6.58 3.32
N ASP A 116 20.14 -7.07 4.41
CA ASP A 116 18.81 -7.72 4.39
C ASP A 116 17.68 -6.67 4.34
N ILE A 117 18.02 -5.38 4.14
CA ILE A 117 17.08 -4.29 3.93
C ILE A 117 16.72 -4.20 2.45
N HIS A 118 15.44 -4.01 2.18
CA HIS A 118 14.86 -3.99 0.84
C HIS A 118 14.11 -2.70 0.60
N THR A 119 14.40 -2.02 -0.52
CA THR A 119 13.66 -0.82 -0.93
C THR A 119 12.34 -1.23 -1.56
N VAL A 120 11.22 -0.90 -0.90
CA VAL A 120 9.88 -1.30 -1.32
C VAL A 120 9.06 -0.07 -1.69
N ALA A 121 8.82 0.11 -2.99
CA ALA A 121 7.90 1.13 -3.49
C ALA A 121 6.45 0.65 -3.35
N MET A 122 5.59 1.44 -2.71
CA MET A 122 4.21 1.04 -2.41
C MET A 122 3.18 1.79 -3.25
N SER A 123 3.38 3.09 -3.47
CA SER A 123 2.43 3.93 -4.19
C SER A 123 3.11 4.93 -5.12
N VAL A 124 2.37 5.40 -6.11
CA VAL A 124 2.85 6.38 -7.10
C VAL A 124 1.71 7.29 -7.54
N ASN A 125 2.00 8.59 -7.67
CA ASN A 125 1.03 9.56 -8.19
C ASN A 125 1.30 9.92 -9.67
N LYS A 126 0.44 10.76 -10.27
CA LYS A 126 0.57 11.21 -11.67
C LYS A 126 1.82 12.03 -11.97
N ALA A 127 2.46 12.59 -10.95
CA ALA A 127 3.72 13.34 -11.06
C ALA A 127 4.96 12.44 -10.89
N LEU A 128 4.77 11.11 -10.82
CA LEU A 128 5.82 10.11 -10.57
C LEU A 128 6.52 10.30 -9.22
N VAL A 129 5.82 10.88 -8.25
CA VAL A 129 6.23 10.84 -6.84
C VAL A 129 5.84 9.47 -6.30
N VAL A 130 6.82 8.76 -5.74
CA VAL A 130 6.68 7.40 -5.23
C VAL A 130 6.79 7.43 -3.72
N GLY A 131 5.86 6.78 -3.02
CA GLY A 131 5.95 6.52 -1.59
C GLY A 131 6.39 5.08 -1.35
N GLY A 132 7.21 4.87 -0.33
CA GLY A 132 7.60 3.53 0.09
C GLY A 132 8.24 3.51 1.45
N ALA A 133 8.84 2.37 1.75
CA ALA A 133 9.67 2.20 2.92
C ALA A 133 10.73 1.12 2.68
N ASP A 134 11.69 1.08 3.58
CA ASP A 134 12.69 0.02 3.64
C ASP A 134 12.23 -1.10 4.59
N TRP A 135 12.46 -2.36 4.23
CA TRP A 135 11.91 -3.53 4.92
C TRP A 135 12.91 -4.66 5.09
N PHE A 136 12.77 -5.44 6.15
CA PHE A 136 13.35 -6.77 6.26
C PHE A 136 12.30 -7.84 5.89
N PHE A 137 12.66 -8.89 5.15
CA PHE A 137 11.74 -10.02 4.90
C PHE A 137 11.31 -10.75 6.18
N SER A 138 12.09 -10.63 7.26
CA SER A 138 11.82 -11.25 8.56
C SER A 138 10.96 -10.39 9.49
N ASP A 139 10.65 -9.14 9.14
CA ASP A 139 9.97 -8.21 10.04
C ASP A 139 8.57 -7.82 9.51
N SER A 140 7.67 -7.51 10.43
CA SER A 140 6.32 -7.01 10.15
C SER A 140 6.25 -5.49 10.10
N SER A 141 7.32 -4.81 10.53
CA SER A 141 7.38 -3.35 10.57
C SER A 141 8.44 -2.82 9.59
N PRO A 142 8.18 -1.67 8.95
CA PRO A 142 9.16 -1.01 8.09
C PRO A 142 10.28 -0.42 8.94
N VAL A 143 11.44 -0.21 8.31
CA VAL A 143 12.59 0.45 8.92
C VAL A 143 12.41 1.97 8.84
N ASN A 144 12.41 2.51 7.63
CA ASN A 144 12.29 3.94 7.36
C ASN A 144 11.45 4.19 6.11
N GLY A 145 10.47 5.07 6.22
CA GLY A 145 9.62 5.53 5.12
C GLY A 145 10.26 6.66 4.34
N TRP A 146 10.01 6.66 3.04
CA TRP A 146 10.62 7.61 2.11
C TRP A 146 9.65 8.02 1.00
N VAL A 147 9.94 9.17 0.41
CA VAL A 147 9.36 9.64 -0.85
C VAL A 147 10.48 9.72 -1.88
N TRP A 148 10.27 9.17 -3.07
CA TRP A 148 11.20 9.26 -4.18
C TRP A 148 10.59 10.06 -5.31
N ALA A 149 11.33 11.05 -5.82
CA ALA A 149 10.93 11.84 -6.98
C ALA A 149 12.17 12.30 -7.75
N ASN A 150 12.10 12.25 -9.08
CA ASN A 150 13.17 12.72 -9.96
C ASN A 150 14.58 12.17 -9.61
N GLY A 151 14.65 10.89 -9.21
CA GLY A 151 15.91 10.22 -8.90
C GLY A 151 16.47 10.49 -7.50
N THR A 152 15.74 11.19 -6.63
CA THR A 152 16.19 11.53 -5.27
C THR A 152 15.20 11.03 -4.23
N PHE A 153 15.73 10.50 -3.12
CA PHE A 153 14.96 10.17 -1.94
C PHE A 153 14.88 11.37 -1.01
N GLY A 154 13.67 11.69 -0.56
CA GLY A 154 13.39 12.49 0.61
C GLY A 154 12.93 11.59 1.74
N THR A 155 13.41 11.87 2.95
CA THR A 155 12.88 11.24 4.16
C THR A 155 11.62 11.96 4.61
N MET A 156 10.71 11.24 5.26
CA MET A 156 9.62 11.82 6.03
C MET A 156 9.50 11.04 7.31
N ASN A 157 9.67 11.68 8.46
CA ASN A 157 9.46 11.07 9.76
C ASN A 157 8.14 11.62 10.35
N PRO A 158 7.09 10.79 10.48
CA PRO A 158 5.86 11.22 11.12
C PRO A 158 6.10 11.42 12.63
N GLY A 159 5.56 12.48 13.20
CA GLY A 159 5.67 12.76 14.63
C GLY A 159 7.09 13.14 15.04
N ASP A 160 7.81 13.92 14.23
CA ASP A 160 9.17 14.44 14.53
C ASP A 160 9.28 15.12 15.91
N THR A 161 8.16 15.59 16.45
CA THR A 161 8.05 16.22 17.77
C THR A 161 7.77 15.23 18.91
N VAL A 162 7.51 13.96 18.59
CA VAL A 162 7.06 12.91 19.51
C VAL A 162 8.16 11.88 19.72
N SER A 163 8.75 11.89 20.92
CA SER A 163 9.82 10.95 21.29
C SER A 163 9.34 9.50 21.30
N GLY A 164 10.14 8.59 20.70
CA GLY A 164 9.87 7.16 20.69
C GLY A 164 9.15 6.64 19.45
N THR A 165 8.82 7.51 18.50
CA THR A 165 8.34 7.10 17.17
C THR A 165 9.47 6.48 16.36
N CYS A 166 9.23 5.31 15.78
CA CYS A 166 10.15 4.66 14.85
C CYS A 166 9.39 3.94 13.75
N CYS A 167 10.15 3.27 12.89
CA CYS A 167 9.66 2.12 12.15
C CYS A 167 8.43 2.48 11.30
N TRP A 168 8.60 3.51 10.47
CA TRP A 168 7.52 4.11 9.71
C TRP A 168 7.61 3.79 8.23
N GLY A 169 6.50 3.91 7.52
CA GLY A 169 6.44 3.71 6.08
C GLY A 169 5.47 4.66 5.41
N VAL A 170 5.82 5.15 4.22
CA VAL A 170 4.96 6.01 3.38
C VAL A 170 4.22 5.14 2.38
N ASN A 171 3.03 4.68 2.76
CA ASN A 171 2.32 3.65 2.00
C ASN A 171 1.49 4.27 0.85
N GLY A 172 0.97 5.49 1.03
CA GLY A 172 0.13 6.19 0.05
C GLY A 172 0.66 7.57 -0.32
N VAL A 173 0.58 7.90 -1.62
CA VAL A 173 0.85 9.24 -2.17
C VAL A 173 -0.27 9.64 -3.12
N SER A 174 -0.89 10.80 -2.85
CA SER A 174 -1.94 11.39 -3.70
C SER A 174 -1.37 12.36 -4.74
N ASN A 175 -2.21 12.79 -5.69
CA ASN A 175 -1.81 13.71 -6.75
C ASN A 175 -1.58 15.16 -6.29
N ASN A 176 -2.13 15.54 -5.15
CA ASN A 176 -1.98 16.86 -4.51
C ASN A 176 -1.02 16.84 -3.31
N GLY A 177 -0.27 15.75 -3.14
CA GLY A 177 0.83 15.68 -2.16
C GLY A 177 0.43 15.24 -0.75
N PHE A 178 -0.83 14.83 -0.52
CA PHE A 178 -1.18 14.11 0.70
C PHE A 178 -0.48 12.77 0.77
N LEU A 179 -0.05 12.41 1.97
CA LEU A 179 0.67 11.18 2.27
C LEU A 179 -0.09 10.40 3.35
N SER A 180 0.04 9.08 3.35
CA SER A 180 -0.48 8.24 4.41
C SER A 180 0.42 7.03 4.61
N GLY A 181 0.40 6.47 5.81
CA GLY A 181 1.25 5.34 6.12
C GLY A 181 1.01 4.74 7.49
N GLN A 182 2.06 4.12 8.01
CA GLN A 182 2.12 3.56 9.35
C GLN A 182 3.39 4.02 10.07
N ASN A 183 3.37 4.02 11.40
CA ASN A 183 4.52 4.19 12.27
C ASN A 183 4.32 3.40 13.57
N PHE A 184 5.41 3.02 14.23
CA PHE A 184 5.34 2.38 15.53
C PHE A 184 5.53 3.41 16.64
N TYR A 185 4.61 3.42 17.62
CA TYR A 185 4.59 4.35 18.76
C TYR A 185 3.98 3.70 20.02
N HIS A 186 4.72 3.72 21.14
CA HIS A 186 4.37 3.10 22.44
C HIS A 186 3.74 1.70 22.34
N ASP A 187 4.38 0.78 21.63
CA ASP A 187 3.89 -0.59 21.43
C ASP A 187 2.67 -0.71 20.51
N PHE A 188 2.38 0.31 19.69
CA PHE A 188 1.28 0.29 18.73
C PHE A 188 1.68 0.74 17.34
N ASP A 189 1.18 0.05 16.32
CA ASP A 189 1.20 0.55 14.93
C ASP A 189 0.11 1.62 14.77
N SER A 190 0.46 2.82 14.36
CA SER A 190 -0.49 3.91 14.13
C SER A 190 -0.57 4.24 12.65
N ALA A 191 -1.80 4.27 12.12
CA ALA A 191 -2.05 4.84 10.81
C ALA A 191 -1.92 6.35 10.91
N TRP A 192 -1.26 6.95 9.92
CA TRP A 192 -1.11 8.40 9.86
C TRP A 192 -1.50 8.96 8.49
N PHE A 193 -1.77 10.25 8.49
CA PHE A 193 -2.04 11.07 7.32
C PHE A 193 -1.21 12.35 7.42
N LYS A 194 -0.80 12.90 6.27
CA LYS A 194 -0.05 14.16 6.22
C LYS A 194 -0.51 15.07 5.09
N SER A 195 -0.82 16.33 5.42
CA SER A 195 -1.12 17.42 4.49
C SER A 195 -0.14 18.59 4.71
N GLY A 196 0.89 18.66 3.86
CA GLY A 196 1.92 19.69 4.00
C GLY A 196 2.70 19.54 5.30
N LYS A 197 2.43 20.40 6.29
CA LYS A 197 3.06 20.29 7.62
C LYS A 197 2.19 19.56 8.65
N ASP A 198 0.91 19.42 8.36
CA ASP A 198 -0.09 18.82 9.25
C ASP A 198 0.03 17.31 9.28
N GLU A 199 -0.15 16.69 10.45
CA GLU A 199 0.00 15.25 10.65
C GLU A 199 -1.05 14.72 11.64
N ASP A 200 -1.91 13.84 11.14
CA ASP A 200 -2.94 13.18 11.95
C ASP A 200 -2.61 11.72 12.19
N PHE A 201 -2.93 11.23 13.39
CA PHE A 201 -2.80 9.83 13.77
C PHE A 201 -4.15 9.27 14.19
N TYR A 202 -4.59 8.18 13.57
CA TYR A 202 -5.96 7.70 13.76
C TYR A 202 -6.05 6.21 14.03
N LEU A 203 -6.95 5.85 14.94
CA LEU A 203 -7.19 4.50 15.41
C LEU A 203 -8.56 3.98 14.96
N PHE A 204 -8.61 2.72 14.53
CA PHE A 204 -9.82 2.04 14.08
C PHE A 204 -10.04 0.75 14.87
N ASN A 205 -10.95 0.77 15.84
CA ASN A 205 -11.39 -0.39 16.64
C ASN A 205 -10.26 -1.21 17.33
N SER A 206 -9.02 -0.72 17.34
CA SER A 206 -7.84 -1.28 17.99
C SER A 206 -6.76 -0.21 18.13
N ARG A 207 -5.64 -0.56 18.76
CA ARG A 207 -4.45 0.29 18.80
C ARG A 207 -3.55 0.10 17.57
N ASP A 208 -3.49 -1.11 17.00
CA ASP A 208 -2.65 -1.38 15.81
C ASP A 208 -3.40 -1.15 14.50
N THR A 209 -3.04 -0.10 13.78
CA THR A 209 -3.62 0.34 12.53
C THR A 209 -2.55 0.69 11.51
N VAL A 210 -2.87 0.42 10.25
CA VAL A 210 -2.00 0.70 9.11
C VAL A 210 -2.79 1.53 8.11
N GLY A 211 -2.30 2.74 7.78
CA GLY A 211 -2.78 3.52 6.65
C GLY A 211 -2.10 3.00 5.39
N THR A 212 -2.88 2.55 4.41
CA THR A 212 -2.35 1.93 3.19
C THR A 212 -2.50 2.79 1.94
N GLY A 213 -3.43 3.75 1.96
CA GLY A 213 -3.72 4.55 0.78
C GLY A 213 -4.39 5.86 1.11
N VAL A 214 -4.13 6.85 0.28
CA VAL A 214 -4.71 8.19 0.33
C VAL A 214 -5.01 8.65 -1.10
N ASN A 215 -6.12 9.36 -1.29
CA ASN A 215 -6.47 9.94 -2.58
C ASN A 215 -6.50 11.47 -2.52
N SER A 216 -6.72 12.13 -3.66
CA SER A 216 -6.71 13.59 -3.72
C SER A 216 -7.93 14.28 -3.13
N ASN A 217 -8.93 13.52 -2.68
CA ASN A 217 -10.02 14.05 -1.87
C ASN A 217 -9.64 14.13 -0.38
N GLY A 218 -8.47 13.63 0.03
CA GLY A 218 -8.13 13.45 1.44
C GLY A 218 -8.85 12.27 2.09
N ASP A 219 -9.38 11.35 1.28
CA ASP A 219 -9.89 10.09 1.81
C ASP A 219 -8.70 9.13 2.06
N VAL A 220 -8.81 8.34 3.13
CA VAL A 220 -7.82 7.33 3.51
C VAL A 220 -8.43 5.94 3.63
N ILE A 221 -7.61 4.93 3.38
CA ILE A 221 -7.92 3.53 3.67
C ILE A 221 -6.84 2.90 4.53
N GLY A 222 -7.21 1.80 5.16
CA GLY A 222 -6.28 1.03 5.95
C GLY A 222 -6.96 -0.17 6.57
N PHE A 223 -6.29 -0.77 7.54
CA PHE A 223 -6.85 -1.85 8.34
C PHE A 223 -6.26 -1.90 9.74
N SER A 224 -6.98 -2.58 10.64
CA SER A 224 -6.47 -3.00 11.94
C SER A 224 -5.70 -4.30 11.81
N VAL A 225 -4.44 -4.34 12.26
CA VAL A 225 -3.58 -5.53 12.17
C VAL A 225 -4.15 -6.65 13.05
N ALA A 226 -4.50 -6.32 14.29
CA ALA A 226 -4.99 -7.27 15.28
C ALA A 226 -6.32 -7.94 14.89
N SER A 227 -7.22 -7.19 14.24
CA SER A 227 -8.57 -7.68 13.93
C SER A 227 -8.79 -8.05 12.46
N GLY A 228 -7.85 -7.70 11.57
CA GLY A 228 -7.97 -7.90 10.13
C GLY A 228 -9.16 -7.15 9.52
N LYS A 229 -9.56 -6.02 10.10
CA LYS A 229 -10.72 -5.23 9.67
C LYS A 229 -10.28 -4.00 8.89
N GLY A 230 -10.69 -3.94 7.63
CA GLY A 230 -10.46 -2.81 6.74
C GLY A 230 -11.38 -1.62 7.06
N PHE A 231 -10.86 -0.42 6.83
CA PHE A 231 -11.59 0.82 6.98
C PHE A 231 -11.36 1.77 5.81
N PHE A 232 -12.27 2.73 5.69
CA PHE A 232 -12.21 3.88 4.82
C PHE A 232 -12.69 5.10 5.62
N ALA A 233 -11.98 6.22 5.56
CA ALA A 233 -12.40 7.49 6.14
C ALA A 233 -12.40 8.57 5.06
N LYS A 234 -13.42 9.43 5.07
CA LYS A 234 -13.55 10.52 4.11
C LYS A 234 -12.87 11.76 4.64
N GLN A 235 -12.08 12.39 3.78
CA GLN A 235 -11.65 13.78 3.93
C GLN A 235 -11.15 14.10 5.35
N ILE A 236 -10.17 13.33 5.84
CA ILE A 236 -9.77 13.39 7.26
C ILE A 236 -9.43 14.82 7.69
N GLU A 237 -8.70 15.55 6.85
CA GLU A 237 -8.29 16.95 6.99
C GLU A 237 -9.36 18.02 6.69
N SER A 238 -10.48 17.64 6.09
CA SER A 238 -11.52 18.62 5.82
C SER A 238 -12.21 18.91 7.14
N ASN A 239 -11.69 19.90 7.90
CA ASN A 239 -12.34 20.75 8.91
C ASN A 239 -11.47 21.11 10.13
N GLU A 240 -10.19 20.72 10.20
CA GLU A 240 -9.34 21.06 11.37
C GLU A 240 -8.30 22.17 11.10
N GLY A 241 -7.80 22.28 9.87
CA GLY A 241 -6.69 23.19 9.55
C GLY A 241 -5.41 22.79 10.29
N THR A 242 -4.32 23.55 10.16
CA THR A 242 -2.96 23.12 10.57
C THR A 242 -2.67 23.09 12.07
N ASN A 243 -3.69 22.98 12.93
CA ASN A 243 -3.54 23.04 14.38
C ASN A 243 -4.14 21.78 15.03
N ASP A 244 -3.27 20.92 15.57
CA ASP A 244 -3.58 19.66 16.29
C ASP A 244 -4.47 19.84 17.55
N ALA A 245 -4.89 21.06 17.87
CA ALA A 245 -5.67 21.38 19.06
C ALA A 245 -7.14 20.91 18.98
N VAL A 246 -7.64 20.61 17.78
CA VAL A 246 -9.00 20.10 17.55
C VAL A 246 -8.95 18.94 16.54
N GLU A 247 -8.23 17.87 16.90
CA GLU A 247 -8.17 16.65 16.08
C GLU A 247 -9.59 16.09 15.91
N VAL A 248 -10.11 16.13 14.68
CA VAL A 248 -11.43 15.60 14.36
C VAL A 248 -11.30 14.10 14.20
N LYS A 249 -11.87 13.34 15.15
CA LYS A 249 -11.90 11.88 15.04
C LYS A 249 -12.60 11.46 13.73
N PRO A 250 -11.90 10.79 12.80
CA PRO A 250 -12.49 10.39 11.54
C PRO A 250 -13.67 9.45 11.75
N SER A 251 -14.72 9.66 10.95
CA SER A 251 -15.83 8.71 10.85
C SER A 251 -15.45 7.59 9.87
N PHE A 252 -15.29 6.38 10.40
CA PHE A 252 -14.91 5.22 9.61
C PHE A 252 -16.09 4.48 8.99
N ILE A 253 -15.94 4.13 7.72
CA ILE A 253 -16.78 3.18 6.99
C ILE A 253 -16.01 1.87 6.91
N THR A 254 -16.61 0.77 7.37
CA THR A 254 -15.98 -0.55 7.28
C THR A 254 -15.86 -1.01 5.82
N VAL A 255 -14.67 -1.50 5.46
CA VAL A 255 -14.41 -2.18 4.19
C VAL A 255 -14.24 -3.67 4.50
N ALA A 256 -15.25 -4.46 4.17
CA ALA A 256 -15.27 -5.89 4.46
C ALA A 256 -15.71 -6.70 3.23
N PHE A 257 -14.94 -7.73 2.90
CA PHE A 257 -15.37 -8.72 1.93
C PHE A 257 -16.36 -9.69 2.60
N PRO A 258 -17.52 -9.99 1.99
CA PRO A 258 -18.53 -10.85 2.61
C PRO A 258 -17.98 -12.23 3.01
N ASN A 259 -18.27 -12.64 4.25
CA ASN A 259 -17.84 -13.92 4.85
C ASN A 259 -16.32 -14.13 4.99
N ALA A 260 -15.50 -13.10 4.75
CA ALA A 260 -14.06 -13.19 4.95
C ALA A 260 -13.69 -13.16 6.45
N LYS A 261 -12.65 -13.89 6.82
CA LYS A 261 -12.02 -13.79 8.16
C LYS A 261 -11.38 -12.41 8.35
N ALA A 262 -10.70 -11.93 7.32
CA ALA A 262 -10.04 -10.63 7.31
C ALA A 262 -10.16 -9.95 5.93
N THR A 263 -10.09 -8.62 5.90
CA THR A 263 -10.13 -7.80 4.70
C THR A 263 -9.14 -6.64 4.86
N TYR A 264 -8.21 -6.55 3.90
CA TYR A 264 -7.06 -5.65 3.92
C TYR A 264 -7.07 -4.78 2.65
N PRO A 265 -7.56 -3.54 2.72
CA PRO A 265 -7.44 -2.54 1.66
C PRO A 265 -5.98 -2.12 1.47
N PHE A 266 -5.52 -1.99 0.21
CA PHE A 266 -4.15 -1.57 -0.11
C PHE A 266 -4.07 -0.39 -1.09
N GLY A 267 -4.96 -0.33 -2.08
CA GLY A 267 -4.96 0.73 -3.09
C GLY A 267 -6.25 1.54 -3.08
N LEU A 268 -6.14 2.86 -3.22
CA LEU A 268 -7.28 3.78 -3.27
C LEU A 268 -7.15 4.72 -4.46
N SER A 269 -8.22 4.85 -5.25
CA SER A 269 -8.31 5.81 -6.35
C SER A 269 -9.08 7.08 -5.96
N ASP A 270 -8.98 8.13 -6.80
CA ASP A 270 -9.75 9.38 -6.64
C ASP A 270 -11.27 9.14 -6.80
N LYS A 271 -11.68 8.06 -7.47
CA LYS A 271 -13.08 7.60 -7.54
C LYS A 271 -13.49 6.72 -6.36
N ARG A 272 -12.65 6.63 -5.32
CA ARG A 272 -12.85 5.78 -4.13
C ARG A 272 -13.00 4.29 -4.48
N MET A 273 -12.52 3.84 -5.64
CA MET A 273 -12.33 2.40 -5.86
C MET A 273 -11.21 1.92 -4.95
N ILE A 274 -11.39 0.75 -4.35
CA ILE A 274 -10.43 0.11 -3.45
C ILE A 274 -9.94 -1.18 -4.07
N GLY A 275 -8.62 -1.36 -4.13
CA GLY A 275 -7.97 -2.64 -4.39
C GLY A 275 -7.47 -3.23 -3.07
N GLY A 276 -7.60 -4.54 -2.88
CA GLY A 276 -7.11 -5.16 -1.66
C GLY A 276 -7.15 -6.67 -1.66
N THR A 277 -6.91 -7.23 -0.48
CA THR A 277 -6.81 -8.67 -0.26
C THR A 277 -7.73 -9.11 0.88
N TYR A 278 -8.36 -10.28 0.77
CA TYR A 278 -9.16 -10.86 1.84
C TYR A 278 -8.73 -12.30 2.14
N VAL A 279 -8.98 -12.74 3.38
CA VAL A 279 -8.68 -14.10 3.85
C VAL A 279 -9.99 -14.86 3.99
N ASP A 280 -10.12 -15.99 3.29
CA ASP A 280 -11.33 -16.81 3.32
C ASP A 280 -11.45 -17.64 4.62
N GLY A 281 -12.57 -18.36 4.77
CA GLY A 281 -12.81 -19.24 5.92
C GLY A 281 -11.75 -20.32 6.14
N ASN A 282 -11.02 -20.71 5.09
CA ASN A 282 -9.93 -21.70 5.13
C ASN A 282 -8.55 -21.09 5.36
N GLY A 283 -8.46 -19.75 5.49
CA GLY A 283 -7.19 -19.05 5.65
C GLY A 283 -6.46 -18.76 4.33
N ARG A 284 -7.08 -18.96 3.17
CA ARG A 284 -6.45 -18.64 1.88
C ARG A 284 -6.60 -17.17 1.54
N ILE A 285 -5.58 -16.63 0.87
CA ILE A 285 -5.48 -15.24 0.46
C ILE A 285 -6.04 -15.03 -0.95
N HIS A 286 -6.94 -14.06 -1.09
CA HIS A 286 -7.63 -13.74 -2.34
C HIS A 286 -7.64 -12.24 -2.62
N GLY A 287 -7.64 -11.86 -3.89
CA GLY A 287 -7.74 -10.46 -4.29
C GLY A 287 -9.19 -9.98 -4.33
N PHE A 288 -9.41 -8.71 -4.06
CA PHE A 288 -10.70 -8.04 -4.31
C PHE A 288 -10.52 -6.64 -4.87
N VAL A 289 -11.56 -6.18 -5.55
CA VAL A 289 -11.82 -4.76 -5.81
C VAL A 289 -13.14 -4.38 -5.16
N ALA A 290 -13.25 -3.16 -4.67
CA ALA A 290 -14.48 -2.64 -4.10
C ALA A 290 -14.81 -1.25 -4.66
N THR A 291 -16.10 -0.98 -4.80
CA THR A 291 -16.64 0.30 -5.28
C THR A 291 -17.60 0.88 -4.25
N PRO A 292 -17.60 2.21 -4.03
CA PRO A 292 -18.50 2.84 -3.08
C PRO A 292 -19.94 2.81 -3.61
N ASN A 293 -20.92 2.72 -2.72
CA ASN A 293 -22.34 2.84 -3.07
C ASN A 293 -22.98 4.15 -2.54
N PHE A 294 -22.18 5.20 -2.38
CA PHE A 294 -22.53 6.47 -1.74
C PHE A 294 -21.78 7.65 -2.36
#